data_AF-A0A2N1Q850-F1
#
_entry.id   AF-A0A2N1Q850-F1
#
_cell.length_a   1.000
_cell.length_b   1.000
_cell.length_c   1.000
_cell.angle_alpha   90.00
_cell.angle_beta   90.00
_cell.angle_gamma   90.00
#
_symmetry.space_group_name_H-M   'P 1'
#
loop_
_entity.id
_entity.type
_entity.pdbx_description
1 polymer ?
#
loop_
_entity_poly.entity_id
_entity_poly.type
_entity_poly.pdbx_seq_one_letter_code
_entity_poly.pdbx_strand_id
1 'polypeptide(L)'
;MTSNMQTYIKKYAIIITFVSVFIFAITLEPIPIMLSKYRQILTSSSVLISDYLAVGDLSATLLNVVLTTGLNILIIKRLKVEVNGAIFACLLTIAGFAFFGKNLYNALPIYFGIYLFCKVTKADCKDHILVFLLSSGISPITSFLIFGAGFSLPVGLVLGITVGTIVGFILPAFNSFSMKFHQGYNLYNTGFSMGVISMVLTGILSSFGIDII
;
A
#
# COMPACT_ATOMS: atom_id res chain seq x y z
N MET A 1 -27.32 -23.14 12.99
CA MET A 1 -26.07 -23.72 13.54
C MET A 1 -24.98 -23.83 12.48
N THR A 2 -25.32 -24.24 11.25
CA THR A 2 -24.41 -24.32 10.08
C THR A 2 -23.85 -22.97 9.60
N SER A 3 -24.63 -21.88 9.64
CA SER A 3 -24.19 -20.53 9.24
C SER A 3 -23.05 -19.97 10.10
N ASN A 4 -23.16 -20.11 11.43
CA ASN A 4 -22.12 -19.64 12.35
C ASN A 4 -20.82 -20.42 12.18
N MET A 5 -20.88 -21.74 11.99
CA MET A 5 -19.72 -22.59 11.75
C MET A 5 -18.95 -22.19 10.48
N GLN A 6 -19.66 -21.93 9.37
CA GLN A 6 -19.04 -21.47 8.13
C GLN A 6 -18.35 -20.10 8.29
N THR A 7 -18.96 -19.19 9.04
CA THR A 7 -18.37 -17.88 9.35
C THR A 7 -17.10 -18.02 10.20
N TYR A 8 -17.09 -18.91 11.19
CA TYR A 8 -15.90 -19.20 11.99
C TYR A 8 -14.78 -19.80 11.14
N ILE A 9 -15.07 -20.81 10.30
CA ILE A 9 -14.09 -21.45 9.42
C ILE A 9 -13.45 -20.40 8.50
N LYS A 10 -14.24 -19.53 7.86
CA LYS A 10 -13.71 -18.46 6.99
C LYS A 10 -12.85 -17.45 7.75
N LYS A 11 -13.27 -17.05 8.96
CA LYS A 11 -12.53 -16.10 9.80
C LYS A 11 -11.19 -16.67 10.27
N TYR A 12 -11.16 -17.92 10.70
CA TYR A 12 -9.93 -18.57 11.15
C TYR A 12 -9.03 -18.97 9.99
N ALA A 13 -9.57 -19.31 8.82
CA ALA A 13 -8.78 -19.66 7.64
C ALA A 13 -7.81 -18.54 7.23
N ILE A 14 -8.27 -17.29 7.17
CA ILE A 14 -7.42 -16.14 6.83
C ILE A 14 -6.28 -16.00 7.85
N ILE A 15 -6.59 -16.08 9.14
CA ILE A 15 -5.58 -15.97 10.21
C ILE A 15 -4.57 -17.11 10.11
N ILE A 16 -5.04 -18.34 9.89
CA ILE A 16 -4.19 -19.53 9.73
C ILE A 16 -3.25 -19.35 8.54
N THR A 17 -3.74 -18.84 7.40
CA THR A 17 -2.89 -18.56 6.22
C THR A 17 -1.81 -17.52 6.52
N PHE A 18 -2.13 -16.43 7.20
CA PHE A 18 -1.11 -15.43 7.55
C PHE A 18 -0.09 -15.96 8.54
N VAL A 19 -0.54 -16.73 9.54
CA VAL A 19 0.34 -17.36 10.53
C VAL A 19 1.23 -18.41 9.87
N SER A 20 0.70 -19.24 8.95
CA SER A 20 1.49 -20.25 8.26
C SER A 20 2.54 -19.62 7.34
N VAL A 21 2.20 -18.56 6.60
CA VAL A 21 3.16 -17.80 5.78
C VAL A 21 4.24 -17.14 6.66
N PHE A 22 3.86 -16.58 7.81
CA PHE A 22 4.80 -15.98 8.74
C PHE A 22 5.76 -17.00 9.35
N ILE A 23 5.24 -18.15 9.80
CA ILE A 23 6.08 -19.26 10.30
C ILE A 23 7.03 -19.73 9.20
N PHE A 24 6.51 -19.96 7.99
CA PHE A 24 7.32 -20.36 6.85
C PHE A 24 8.45 -19.35 6.57
N ALA A 25 8.17 -18.05 6.58
CA ALA A 25 9.18 -17.01 6.41
C ALA A 25 10.32 -17.09 7.44
N ILE A 26 9.99 -17.33 8.72
CA ILE A 26 10.98 -17.48 9.80
C ILE A 26 11.81 -18.76 9.66
N THR A 27 11.23 -19.84 9.09
CA THR A 27 11.98 -21.08 8.90
C THR A 27 13.01 -21.02 7.77
N LEU A 28 12.89 -20.06 6.86
CA LEU A 28 13.80 -19.93 5.71
C LEU A 28 15.16 -19.34 6.08
N GLU A 29 15.19 -18.39 7.02
CA GLU A 29 16.41 -17.69 7.42
C GLU A 29 16.41 -17.34 8.92
N PRO A 30 17.60 -17.26 9.56
CA PRO A 30 17.71 -16.73 10.91
C PRO A 30 17.08 -15.33 11.05
N ILE A 31 16.35 -15.12 12.15
CA ILE A 31 15.62 -13.86 12.41
C ILE A 31 16.48 -12.59 12.20
N PRO A 32 17.74 -12.51 12.67
CA PRO A 32 18.56 -11.32 12.45
C PRO A 32 18.82 -11.03 10.97
N ILE A 33 19.01 -12.06 10.15
CA ILE A 33 19.25 -11.94 8.70
C ILE A 33 17.97 -11.48 8.01
N MET A 34 16.84 -12.12 8.31
CA MET A 34 15.52 -11.73 7.80
C MET A 34 15.21 -10.26 8.11
N LEU A 35 15.45 -9.79 9.34
CA LEU A 35 15.21 -8.40 9.73
C LEU A 35 16.16 -7.42 9.02
N SER A 36 17.42 -7.79 8.82
CA SER A 36 18.38 -6.99 8.06
C SER A 36 17.94 -6.82 6.60
N LYS A 37 17.53 -7.91 5.94
CA LYS A 37 17.02 -7.90 4.57
C LYS A 37 15.67 -7.18 4.45
N TYR A 38 14.83 -7.30 5.47
CA TYR A 38 13.58 -6.54 5.53
C TYR A 38 13.84 -5.03 5.61
N ARG A 39 14.86 -4.61 6.36
CA ARG A 39 15.29 -3.21 6.37
C ARG A 39 15.75 -2.75 4.98
N GLN A 40 16.46 -3.59 4.22
CA GLN A 40 16.85 -3.28 2.84
C GLN A 40 15.62 -3.07 1.93
N ILE A 41 14.59 -3.90 2.08
CA ILE A 41 13.30 -3.69 1.40
C ILE A 41 12.70 -2.33 1.74
N LEU A 42 12.65 -1.97 3.03
CA LEU A 42 12.09 -0.70 3.50
C LEU A 42 12.85 0.54 3.00
N THR A 43 14.16 0.42 2.78
CA THR A 43 15.03 1.52 2.33
C THR A 43 15.38 1.45 0.84
N SER A 44 14.69 0.62 0.07
CA SER A 44 14.82 0.57 -1.39
C SER A 44 14.08 1.74 -2.05
N SER A 45 14.44 2.10 -3.28
CA SER A 45 13.69 3.09 -4.08
C SER A 45 12.26 2.64 -4.39
N SER A 46 12.04 1.31 -4.40
CA SER A 46 10.74 0.66 -4.54
C SER A 46 9.94 1.05 -5.79
N VAL A 47 10.60 1.52 -6.86
CA VAL A 47 9.96 1.72 -8.18
C VAL A 47 9.29 0.42 -8.61
N LEU A 48 8.18 0.46 -9.37
CA LEU A 48 7.32 -0.71 -9.61
C LEU A 48 8.06 -1.96 -10.13
N ILE A 49 9.16 -1.80 -10.88
CA ILE A 49 10.02 -2.89 -11.39
C ILE A 49 10.88 -3.54 -10.29
N SER A 50 10.91 -2.95 -9.08
CA SER A 50 11.68 -3.45 -7.93
C SER A 50 11.07 -4.75 -7.40
N ASP A 51 11.74 -5.86 -7.72
CA ASP A 51 11.43 -7.18 -7.18
C ASP A 51 12.02 -7.33 -5.77
N TYR A 52 11.17 -7.41 -4.75
CA TYR A 52 11.65 -7.59 -3.38
C TYR A 52 12.28 -8.96 -3.12
N LEU A 53 12.00 -9.98 -3.95
CA LEU A 53 12.73 -11.23 -3.89
C LEU A 53 14.21 -11.02 -4.23
N ALA A 54 14.51 -10.13 -5.19
CA ALA A 54 15.89 -9.78 -5.52
C ALA A 54 16.54 -8.86 -4.46
N VAL A 55 15.75 -8.04 -3.76
CA VAL A 55 16.26 -7.07 -2.78
C VAL A 55 16.50 -7.70 -1.40
N GLY A 56 15.55 -8.48 -0.89
CA GLY A 56 15.54 -8.99 0.48
C GLY A 56 15.29 -10.49 0.60
N ASP A 57 15.39 -11.23 -0.50
CA ASP A 57 15.11 -12.66 -0.58
C ASP A 57 13.68 -13.03 -0.18
N LEU A 58 13.36 -14.33 -0.29
CA LEU A 58 12.02 -14.84 -0.03
C LEU A 58 11.56 -14.60 1.42
N SER A 59 12.44 -14.80 2.40
CA SER A 59 12.10 -14.67 3.82
C SER A 59 11.63 -13.25 4.17
N ALA A 60 12.41 -12.22 3.83
CA ALA A 60 12.03 -10.84 4.14
C ALA A 60 10.87 -10.33 3.27
N THR A 61 10.75 -10.82 2.03
CA THR A 61 9.62 -10.49 1.15
C THR A 61 8.31 -11.02 1.71
N LEU A 62 8.27 -12.28 2.16
CA LEU A 62 7.10 -12.85 2.81
C LEU A 62 6.75 -12.12 4.11
N LEU A 63 7.76 -11.70 4.87
CA LEU A 63 7.55 -10.82 6.03
C LEU A 63 6.88 -9.50 5.61
N ASN A 64 7.35 -8.84 4.54
CA ASN A 64 6.72 -7.63 4.02
C ASN A 64 5.26 -7.85 3.61
N VAL A 65 4.95 -8.97 2.95
CA VAL A 65 3.60 -9.35 2.52
C VAL A 65 2.66 -9.51 3.71
N VAL A 66 3.09 -10.27 4.73
CA VAL A 66 2.32 -10.51 5.96
C VAL A 66 2.08 -9.19 6.69
N LEU A 67 3.12 -8.37 6.88
CA LEU A 67 3.01 -7.11 7.62
C LEU A 67 2.15 -6.08 6.89
N THR A 68 2.37 -5.89 5.59
CA THR A 68 1.61 -4.93 4.76
C THR A 68 0.14 -5.31 4.68
N THR A 69 -0.16 -6.58 4.47
CA THR A 69 -1.56 -7.03 4.41
C THR A 69 -2.20 -7.05 5.80
N GLY A 70 -1.44 -7.42 6.83
CA GLY A 70 -1.86 -7.38 8.23
C GLY A 70 -2.23 -5.97 8.70
N LEU A 71 -1.47 -4.94 8.31
CA LEU A 71 -1.81 -3.54 8.57
C LEU A 71 -3.16 -3.18 7.94
N ASN A 72 -3.40 -3.59 6.68
CA ASN A 72 -4.67 -3.30 6.00
C ASN A 72 -5.86 -4.02 6.63
N ILE A 73 -5.67 -5.25 7.11
CA ILE A 73 -6.68 -5.97 7.91
C ILE A 73 -6.95 -5.22 9.23
N LEU A 74 -5.90 -4.69 9.88
CA LEU A 74 -6.05 -3.89 11.09
C LEU A 74 -6.83 -2.60 10.82
N ILE A 75 -6.57 -1.91 9.72
CA ILE A 75 -7.31 -0.70 9.28
C ILE A 75 -8.80 -1.03 9.10
N ILE A 76 -9.13 -2.10 8.37
CA ILE A 76 -10.52 -2.54 8.18
C ILE A 76 -11.21 -2.78 9.52
N LYS A 77 -10.55 -3.49 10.45
CA LYS A 77 -11.07 -3.76 11.79
C LYS A 77 -11.26 -2.49 12.61
N ARG A 78 -10.31 -1.56 12.57
CA ARG A 78 -10.38 -0.28 13.30
C ARG A 78 -11.51 0.61 12.80
N LEU A 79 -11.73 0.62 11.49
CA LEU A 79 -12.84 1.33 10.86
C LEU A 79 -14.18 0.59 10.99
N LYS A 80 -14.22 -0.61 11.58
CA LYS A 80 -15.43 -1.43 11.76
C LYS A 80 -16.21 -1.60 10.44
N VAL A 81 -15.49 -1.84 9.35
CA VAL A 81 -16.07 -2.09 8.02
C VAL A 81 -16.32 -3.58 7.86
N GLU A 82 -17.49 -3.94 7.33
CA GLU A 82 -17.80 -5.34 7.00
C GLU A 82 -17.02 -5.78 5.76
N VAL A 83 -16.40 -6.97 5.83
CA VAL A 83 -15.62 -7.50 4.72
C VAL A 83 -16.56 -8.09 3.68
N ASN A 84 -16.62 -7.44 2.51
CA ASN A 84 -17.33 -7.93 1.33
C ASN A 84 -16.32 -8.41 0.26
N GLY A 85 -16.84 -8.86 -0.89
CA GLY A 85 -16.01 -9.35 -2.00
C GLY A 85 -14.99 -8.31 -2.52
N ALA A 86 -15.36 -7.03 -2.58
CA ALA A 86 -14.47 -5.97 -3.05
C ALA A 86 -13.30 -5.73 -2.09
N ILE A 87 -13.58 -5.68 -0.77
CA ILE A 87 -12.54 -5.55 0.25
C ILE A 87 -11.63 -6.77 0.26
N PHE A 88 -12.19 -7.97 0.10
CA PHE A 88 -11.41 -9.19 0.01
C PHE A 88 -10.48 -9.18 -1.23
N ALA A 89 -10.99 -8.78 -2.39
CA ALA A 89 -10.17 -8.60 -3.60
C ALA A 89 -9.05 -7.58 -3.36
N CYS A 90 -9.34 -6.44 -2.72
CA CYS A 90 -8.32 -5.46 -2.36
C CYS A 90 -7.22 -6.05 -1.48
N LEU A 91 -7.55 -6.88 -0.49
CA LEU A 91 -6.55 -7.54 0.36
C LEU A 91 -5.65 -8.49 -0.43
N LEU A 92 -6.20 -9.26 -1.38
CA LEU A 92 -5.41 -10.13 -2.25
C LEU A 92 -4.51 -9.32 -3.20
N THR A 93 -5.04 -8.24 -3.78
CA THR A 93 -4.25 -7.29 -4.57
C THR A 93 -3.13 -6.67 -3.72
N ILE A 94 -3.42 -6.34 -2.46
CA ILE A 94 -2.41 -5.79 -1.56
C ILE A 94 -1.30 -6.81 -1.32
N ALA A 95 -1.66 -8.05 -1.01
CA ALA A 95 -0.71 -9.14 -0.79
C ALA A 95 0.15 -9.40 -2.03
N GLY A 96 -0.44 -9.46 -3.23
CA GLY A 96 0.28 -9.68 -4.48
C GLY A 96 1.27 -8.55 -4.81
N PHE A 97 0.85 -7.30 -4.69
CA PHE A 97 1.74 -6.16 -4.93
C PHE A 97 2.72 -5.89 -3.78
N ALA A 98 2.59 -6.54 -2.62
CA ALA A 98 3.60 -6.42 -1.56
C ALA A 98 4.90 -7.17 -1.88
N PHE A 99 4.94 -7.93 -2.97
CA PHE A 99 6.18 -8.45 -3.58
C PHE A 99 6.90 -7.40 -4.44
N PHE A 100 6.21 -6.33 -4.85
CA PHE A 100 6.70 -5.37 -5.85
C PHE A 100 6.56 -3.93 -5.37
N GLY A 101 7.66 -3.30 -4.97
CA GLY A 101 7.74 -1.85 -4.75
C GLY A 101 6.86 -1.25 -3.63
N LYS A 102 6.06 -2.05 -2.92
CA LYS A 102 5.18 -1.56 -1.84
C LYS A 102 5.52 -2.18 -0.51
N ASN A 103 5.73 -1.34 0.48
CA ASN A 103 6.03 -1.77 1.83
C ASN A 103 5.29 -0.90 2.87
N LEU A 104 5.44 -1.22 4.15
CA LEU A 104 4.81 -0.44 5.21
C LEU A 104 5.31 1.01 5.23
N TYR A 105 6.61 1.22 5.07
CA TYR A 105 7.23 2.53 5.20
C TYR A 105 6.71 3.52 4.18
N ASN A 106 6.60 3.11 2.91
CA ASN A 106 6.18 3.99 1.83
C ASN A 106 4.66 4.21 1.75
N ALA A 107 3.87 3.25 2.24
CA ALA A 107 2.42 3.35 2.28
C ALA A 107 1.89 4.26 3.41
N LEU A 108 2.62 4.37 4.53
CA LEU A 108 2.16 5.13 5.71
C LEU A 108 1.87 6.61 5.41
N PRO A 109 2.72 7.38 4.71
CA PRO A 109 2.41 8.76 4.36
C PRO A 109 1.15 8.90 3.51
N ILE A 110 0.93 7.98 2.57
CA ILE A 110 -0.28 7.95 1.72
C ILE A 110 -1.53 7.73 2.58
N TYR A 111 -1.50 6.74 3.46
CA TYR A 111 -2.60 6.45 4.39
C TYR A 111 -2.88 7.62 5.34
N PHE A 112 -1.83 8.28 5.81
CA PHE A 112 -1.95 9.46 6.65
C PHE A 112 -2.60 10.62 5.90
N GLY A 113 -2.24 10.84 4.62
CA GLY A 113 -2.89 11.80 3.74
C GLY A 113 -4.39 11.57 3.60
N ILE A 114 -4.81 10.32 3.37
CA ILE A 114 -6.24 9.97 3.28
C ILE A 114 -6.97 10.20 4.60
N TYR A 115 -6.34 9.83 5.72
CA TYR A 115 -6.89 10.11 7.04
C TYR A 115 -7.09 11.62 7.28
N LEU A 116 -6.11 12.44 6.89
CA LEU A 116 -6.23 13.90 6.94
C LEU A 116 -7.38 14.40 6.05
N PHE A 117 -7.54 13.83 4.86
CA PHE A 117 -8.67 14.17 3.97
C PHE A 117 -10.00 13.94 4.67
N CYS A 118 -10.23 12.76 5.26
CA CYS A 118 -11.48 12.48 6.00
C CYS A 118 -11.68 13.49 7.14
N LYS A 119 -10.60 13.81 7.88
CA LYS A 119 -10.66 14.72 9.03
C LYS A 119 -11.02 16.15 8.61
N VAL A 120 -10.41 16.66 7.54
CA VAL A 120 -10.63 18.02 7.03
C VAL A 120 -12.02 18.16 6.40
N THR A 121 -12.44 17.17 5.61
CA THR A 121 -13.76 17.17 4.95
C THR A 121 -14.90 16.74 5.86
N LYS A 122 -14.59 16.24 7.07
CA LYS A 122 -15.54 15.61 8.00
C LYS A 122 -16.27 14.40 7.40
N ALA A 123 -15.69 13.77 6.38
CA ALA A 123 -16.20 12.54 5.79
C ALA A 123 -15.89 11.32 6.69
N ASP A 124 -16.74 10.31 6.66
CA ASP A 124 -16.42 9.03 7.31
C ASP A 124 -15.36 8.30 6.46
N CYS A 125 -14.22 7.97 7.05
CA CYS A 125 -13.18 7.20 6.34
C CYS A 125 -13.67 5.83 5.87
N LYS A 126 -14.77 5.29 6.43
CA LYS A 126 -15.39 4.06 5.94
C LYS A 126 -15.89 4.20 4.51
N ASP A 127 -16.41 5.37 4.14
CA ASP A 127 -16.91 5.64 2.78
C ASP A 127 -15.79 5.63 1.74
N HIS A 128 -14.55 5.81 2.20
CA HIS A 128 -13.35 5.81 1.38
C HIS A 128 -12.49 4.54 1.55
N ILE A 129 -13.03 3.46 2.13
CA ILE A 129 -12.25 2.25 2.44
C ILE A 129 -11.54 1.65 1.21
N LEU A 130 -12.20 1.59 0.05
CA LEU A 130 -11.58 1.04 -1.16
C LEU A 130 -10.43 1.92 -1.65
N VAL A 131 -10.57 3.25 -1.52
CA VAL A 131 -9.48 4.19 -1.81
C VAL A 131 -8.34 3.98 -0.82
N PHE A 132 -8.67 3.86 0.47
CA PHE A 132 -7.69 3.63 1.54
C PHE A 132 -6.83 2.40 1.26
N LEU A 133 -7.47 1.25 1.01
CA LEU A 133 -6.79 -0.02 0.77
C LEU A 133 -5.91 0.01 -0.49
N LEU A 134 -6.47 0.47 -1.61
CA LEU A 134 -5.80 0.43 -2.90
C LEU A 134 -4.77 1.56 -3.09
N SER A 135 -4.85 2.65 -2.33
CA SER A 135 -3.92 3.80 -2.41
C SER A 135 -2.45 3.43 -2.25
N SER A 136 -2.17 2.32 -1.57
CA SER A 136 -0.80 1.81 -1.45
C SER A 136 -0.15 1.47 -2.80
N GLY A 137 -0.93 1.37 -3.89
CA GLY A 137 -0.39 1.22 -5.24
C GLY A 137 0.47 2.40 -5.72
N ILE A 138 0.23 3.63 -5.25
CA ILE A 138 1.05 4.80 -5.59
C ILE A 138 2.18 5.06 -4.57
N SER A 139 2.27 4.25 -3.50
CA SER A 139 3.29 4.39 -2.45
C SER A 139 4.76 4.38 -2.92
N PRO A 140 5.15 3.75 -4.05
CA PRO A 140 6.50 3.89 -4.59
C PRO A 140 7.01 5.33 -4.71
N ILE A 141 6.13 6.32 -4.94
CA ILE A 141 6.53 7.74 -5.02
C ILE A 141 7.25 8.20 -3.75
N THR A 142 6.80 7.73 -2.58
CA THR A 142 7.38 8.06 -1.28
C THR A 142 8.81 7.50 -1.20
N SER A 143 8.99 6.20 -1.44
CA SER A 143 10.32 5.57 -1.42
C SER A 143 11.26 6.16 -2.47
N PHE A 144 10.75 6.40 -3.68
CA PHE A 144 11.54 6.94 -4.78
C PHE A 144 12.08 8.33 -4.44
N LEU A 145 11.25 9.22 -3.90
CA LEU A 145 11.72 10.55 -3.49
C LEU A 145 12.72 10.51 -2.33
N ILE A 146 12.62 9.52 -1.43
CA ILE A 146 13.52 9.40 -0.27
C ILE A 146 14.85 8.77 -0.67
N PHE A 147 14.83 7.69 -1.46
CA PHE A 147 15.98 6.80 -1.68
C PHE A 147 16.42 6.70 -3.14
N GLY A 148 15.59 7.11 -4.11
CA GLY A 148 15.83 6.92 -5.55
C GLY A 148 16.10 8.22 -6.34
N ALA A 149 15.56 9.36 -5.91
CA ALA A 149 15.58 10.61 -6.67
C ALA A 149 16.91 11.40 -6.58
N GLY A 150 17.95 10.85 -5.94
CA GLY A 150 19.28 11.46 -5.85
C GLY A 150 19.42 12.62 -4.84
N PHE A 151 18.40 12.90 -4.04
CA PHE A 151 18.47 13.89 -2.96
C PHE A 151 19.29 13.40 -1.76
N SER A 152 19.80 14.34 -0.96
CA SER A 152 20.34 13.99 0.37
C SER A 152 19.24 13.39 1.26
N LEU A 153 19.58 12.44 2.13
CA LEU A 153 18.59 11.72 2.94
C LEU A 153 17.65 12.65 3.75
N PRO A 154 18.11 13.73 4.42
CA PRO A 154 17.19 14.62 5.14
C PRO A 154 16.19 15.31 4.22
N VAL A 155 16.62 15.74 3.03
CA VAL A 155 15.77 16.39 2.03
C VAL A 155 14.80 15.39 1.43
N GLY A 156 15.28 14.21 1.04
CA GLY A 156 14.47 13.12 0.51
C GLY A 156 13.38 12.69 1.50
N LEU A 157 13.70 12.57 2.79
CA LEU A 157 12.73 12.26 3.85
C LEU A 157 11.61 13.29 3.93
N VAL A 158 11.96 14.58 3.98
CA VAL A 158 10.96 15.66 4.03
C VAL A 158 10.11 15.65 2.75
N LEU A 159 10.72 15.58 1.58
CA LEU A 159 10.03 15.59 0.29
C LEU A 159 9.12 14.36 0.12
N GLY A 160 9.63 13.14 0.33
CA GLY A 160 8.85 11.93 0.12
C GLY A 160 7.67 11.81 1.09
N ILE A 161 7.85 12.13 2.38
CA ILE A 161 6.75 12.12 3.34
C ILE A 161 5.71 13.20 3.00
N THR A 162 6.16 14.41 2.64
CA THR A 162 5.26 15.53 2.30
C THR A 162 4.47 15.21 1.03
N VAL A 163 5.15 14.80 -0.04
CA VAL A 163 4.52 14.45 -1.32
C VAL A 163 3.60 13.25 -1.15
N GLY A 164 4.02 12.19 -0.46
CA GLY A 164 3.15 11.05 -0.17
C GLY A 164 1.89 11.46 0.59
N THR A 165 2.02 12.33 1.60
CA THR A 165 0.86 12.84 2.34
C THR A 165 -0.07 13.67 1.46
N ILE A 166 0.47 14.55 0.61
CA ILE A 166 -0.32 15.36 -0.33
C ILE A 166 -1.06 14.47 -1.33
N VAL A 167 -0.37 13.48 -1.91
CA VAL A 167 -0.96 12.51 -2.85
C VAL A 167 -2.09 11.73 -2.18
N GLY A 168 -1.85 11.22 -0.97
CA GLY A 168 -2.88 10.56 -0.17
C GLY A 168 -4.07 11.48 0.13
N PHE A 169 -3.83 12.76 0.39
CA PHE A 169 -4.89 13.72 0.67
C PHE A 169 -5.77 14.04 -0.56
N ILE A 170 -5.15 14.17 -1.74
CA ILE A 170 -5.86 14.51 -2.98
C ILE A 170 -6.60 13.30 -3.57
N LEU A 171 -6.05 12.09 -3.39
CA LEU A 171 -6.55 10.88 -4.03
C LEU A 171 -8.05 10.61 -3.79
N PRO A 172 -8.62 10.69 -2.56
CA PRO A 172 -10.06 10.51 -2.35
C PRO A 172 -10.92 11.52 -3.13
N ALA A 173 -10.51 12.79 -3.14
CA ALA A 173 -11.24 13.85 -3.86
C ALA A 173 -11.23 13.58 -5.37
N PHE A 174 -10.06 13.25 -5.93
CA PHE A 174 -9.91 12.93 -7.34
C PHE A 174 -10.69 11.66 -7.71
N ASN A 175 -10.65 10.64 -6.86
CA ASN A 175 -11.37 9.38 -7.07
C ASN A 175 -12.89 9.60 -7.17
N SER A 176 -13.47 10.44 -6.31
CA SER A 176 -14.89 10.81 -6.39
C SER A 176 -15.24 11.56 -7.67
N PHE A 177 -14.34 12.41 -8.17
CA PHE A 177 -14.52 13.08 -9.48
C PHE A 177 -14.43 12.07 -10.64
N SER A 178 -13.42 11.21 -10.61
CA SER A 178 -13.19 10.18 -11.64
C SER A 178 -14.38 9.22 -11.77
N MET A 179 -15.01 8.81 -10.65
CA MET A 179 -16.23 7.98 -10.69
C MET A 179 -17.33 8.60 -11.58
N LYS A 180 -17.50 9.92 -11.50
CA LYS A 180 -18.48 10.66 -12.30
C LYS A 180 -18.03 10.75 -13.75
N PHE A 181 -16.74 10.98 -13.99
CA PHE A 181 -16.17 11.09 -15.34
C PHE A 181 -16.44 9.82 -16.17
N HIS A 182 -16.14 8.65 -15.64
CA HIS A 182 -16.36 7.38 -16.35
C HIS A 182 -17.74 6.75 -16.06
N GLN A 183 -18.66 7.46 -15.41
CA GLN A 183 -20.04 7.03 -15.13
C GLN A 183 -20.16 5.63 -14.48
N GLY A 184 -19.19 5.24 -13.66
CA GLY A 184 -19.17 3.90 -13.04
C GLY A 184 -18.74 2.73 -13.94
N TYR A 185 -18.43 2.94 -15.23
CA TYR A 185 -17.98 1.86 -16.13
C TYR A 185 -16.58 1.30 -15.79
N ASN A 186 -15.75 2.06 -15.07
CA ASN A 186 -14.49 1.57 -14.56
C ASN A 186 -14.65 1.04 -13.13
N LEU A 187 -14.64 -0.29 -13.00
CA LEU A 187 -14.71 -0.98 -11.71
C LEU A 187 -13.44 -0.79 -10.86
N TYR A 188 -12.31 -0.46 -11.48
CA TYR A 188 -11.03 -0.18 -10.81
C TYR A 188 -10.71 1.33 -10.81
N ASN A 189 -11.69 2.14 -10.38
CA ASN A 189 -11.56 3.59 -10.37
C ASN A 189 -10.38 4.11 -9.54
N THR A 190 -10.08 3.50 -8.37
CA THR A 190 -8.91 3.90 -7.58
C THR A 190 -7.62 3.69 -8.34
N GLY A 191 -7.51 2.59 -9.08
CA GLY A 191 -6.36 2.31 -9.94
C GLY A 191 -6.17 3.36 -11.03
N PHE A 192 -7.26 3.71 -11.72
CA PHE A 192 -7.23 4.78 -12.72
C PHE A 192 -6.86 6.13 -12.11
N SER A 193 -7.43 6.47 -10.95
CA SER A 193 -7.14 7.69 -10.22
C SER A 193 -5.67 7.80 -9.84
N MET A 194 -5.09 6.71 -9.31
CA MET A 194 -3.66 6.62 -9.04
C MET A 194 -2.85 6.75 -10.34
N GLY A 195 -3.26 6.10 -11.43
CA GLY A 195 -2.57 6.18 -12.72
C GLY A 195 -2.47 7.61 -13.26
N VAL A 196 -3.57 8.37 -13.20
CA VAL A 196 -3.58 9.79 -13.62
C VAL A 196 -2.68 10.63 -12.71
N ILE A 197 -2.79 10.47 -11.39
CA ILE A 197 -1.95 11.21 -10.43
C ILE A 197 -0.48 10.86 -10.64
N SER A 198 -0.14 9.58 -10.80
CA SER A 198 1.22 9.12 -11.11
C SER A 198 1.75 9.77 -12.39
N MET A 199 0.96 9.80 -13.47
CA MET A 199 1.37 10.42 -14.73
C MET A 199 1.73 11.90 -14.57
N VAL A 200 0.91 12.65 -13.82
CA VAL A 200 1.19 14.07 -13.52
C VAL A 200 2.46 14.21 -12.69
N LEU A 201 2.62 13.40 -11.65
CA LEU A 201 3.83 13.42 -10.80
C LEU A 201 5.09 13.07 -11.59
N THR A 202 5.03 12.05 -12.43
CA THR A 202 6.13 11.68 -13.34
C THR A 202 6.48 12.85 -14.25
N GLY A 203 5.50 13.49 -14.89
CA GLY A 203 5.75 14.65 -15.75
C GLY A 203 6.39 15.82 -15.00
N ILE A 204 5.95 16.10 -13.77
CA ILE A 204 6.58 17.11 -12.90
C ILE A 204 8.04 16.73 -12.62
N LEU A 205 8.31 15.48 -12.21
CA LEU A 205 9.66 15.03 -11.89
C LEU A 205 10.59 15.09 -13.10
N SER A 206 10.14 14.63 -14.27
CA SER A 206 10.88 14.73 -15.52
C SER A 206 11.18 16.19 -15.89
N SER A 207 10.29 17.15 -15.60
CA SER A 207 10.57 18.58 -15.83
C SER A 207 11.73 19.14 -15.00
N PHE A 208 12.02 18.51 -13.85
CA PHE A 208 13.18 18.81 -13.01
C PHE A 208 14.41 17.94 -13.33
N GLY A 209 14.37 17.15 -14.42
CA GLY A 209 15.44 16.23 -14.80
C GLY A 209 15.53 14.98 -13.92
N ILE A 210 14.46 14.63 -13.20
CA ILE A 210 14.40 13.42 -12.38
C ILE A 210 13.60 12.37 -13.15
N ASP A 211 14.31 11.44 -13.77
CA ASP A 211 13.69 10.36 -14.54
C ASP A 211 13.33 9.17 -13.65
N ILE A 212 12.11 8.67 -13.85
CA ILE A 212 11.61 7.45 -13.21
C ILE A 212 11.85 6.31 -14.20
N ILE A 213 13.01 5.67 -14.11
CA ILE A 213 13.38 4.49 -14.92
C ILE A 213 13.19 3.24 -14.08
#